data_AF-A0A7S2UI92-F1
#
_entry.id   AF-A0A7S2UI92-F1
#
_cell.length_a   1.000
_cell.length_b   1.000
_cell.length_c   1.000
_cell.angle_alpha   90.00
_cell.angle_beta   90.00
_cell.angle_gamma   90.00
#
_symmetry.space_group_name_H-M   'P 1'
#
loop_
_entity.id
_entity.type
_entity.pdbx_description
1 polymer ?
#
loop_
_entity_poly.entity_id
_entity_poly.type
_entity_poly.pdbx_seq_one_letter_code
_entity_poly.pdbx_strand_id
1 'polypeptide(L)'
;TRPTHGALWHAYATMMSRTGNYGTARSLFAAGIQKCPKHVPLYQGWACLEMRGGNLDLAKKLIGEALTRNKSSGSGWLVAAKIEERQGNDGLVGLILRRGLECAPNDPQLYHASAELA
;
A
#
# COMPACT_ATOMS: atom_id res chain seq x y z
N THR A 1 10.63 26.16 -2.37
CA THR A 1 10.75 25.61 -1.00
C THR A 1 10.41 24.14 -1.03
N ARG A 2 11.33 23.26 -0.62
CA ARG A 2 11.17 21.80 -0.75
C ARG A 2 10.13 21.33 0.30
N PRO A 3 9.12 20.55 -0.07
CA PRO A 3 8.06 20.17 0.86
C PRO A 3 8.61 19.21 1.93
N THR A 4 8.59 19.65 3.18
CA THR A 4 9.14 18.95 4.36
C THR A 4 8.24 17.86 4.94
N HIS A 5 7.05 17.64 4.36
CA HIS A 5 6.02 16.76 4.93
C HIS A 5 5.74 15.58 4.01
N GLY A 6 5.65 14.37 4.57
CA GLY A 6 5.40 13.13 3.83
C GLY A 6 4.12 13.16 2.97
N ALA A 7 3.09 13.90 3.41
CA ALA A 7 1.85 14.09 2.67
C ALA A 7 2.06 14.78 1.31
N LEU A 8 3.01 15.72 1.21
CA LEU A 8 3.31 16.42 -0.04
C LEU A 8 4.07 15.53 -1.02
N TRP A 9 5.01 14.71 -0.52
CA TRP A 9 5.67 13.70 -1.35
C TRP A 9 4.67 12.69 -1.89
N HIS A 10 3.72 12.25 -1.06
CA HIS A 10 2.65 11.35 -1.46
C HIS A 10 1.74 11.97 -2.53
N ALA A 11 1.29 13.22 -2.32
CA ALA A 11 0.47 13.94 -3.28
C ALA A 11 1.21 14.14 -4.62
N TYR A 12 2.48 14.52 -4.57
CA TYR A 12 3.28 14.77 -5.77
C TYR A 12 3.53 13.48 -6.56
N ALA A 13 3.94 12.40 -5.89
CA ALA A 13 4.14 11.12 -6.54
C ALA A 13 2.83 10.53 -7.10
N THR A 14 1.70 10.73 -6.42
CA THR A 14 0.37 10.35 -6.92
C THR A 14 -0.01 11.14 -8.16
N MET A 15 0.28 12.45 -8.19
CA MET A 15 0.05 13.28 -9.36
C MET A 15 0.89 12.79 -10.55
N MET A 16 2.18 12.48 -10.33
CA MET A 16 3.07 11.94 -11.36
C MET A 16 2.64 10.55 -11.85
N SER A 17 2.08 9.71 -10.97
CA SER A 17 1.47 8.44 -11.36
C SER A 17 0.26 8.65 -12.28
N ARG A 18 -0.59 9.65 -11.98
CA ARG A 18 -1.77 9.97 -12.79
C ARG A 18 -1.42 10.53 -14.16
N THR A 19 -0.31 11.27 -14.28
CA THR A 19 0.20 11.78 -15.56
C THR A 19 0.90 10.70 -16.40
N GLY A 20 0.95 9.45 -15.93
CA GLY A 20 1.59 8.33 -16.63
C GLY A 20 3.11 8.28 -16.48
N ASN A 21 3.70 9.16 -15.68
CA ASN A 21 5.15 9.20 -15.47
C ASN A 21 5.57 8.34 -14.27
N TYR A 22 5.50 7.02 -14.46
CA TYR A 22 5.79 6.02 -13.44
C TYR A 22 7.26 6.07 -12.93
N GLY A 23 8.22 6.37 -13.81
CA GLY A 23 9.64 6.44 -13.45
C GLY A 23 9.93 7.58 -12.46
N THR A 24 9.36 8.76 -12.73
CA THR A 24 9.50 9.89 -11.82
C THR A 24 8.73 9.65 -10.51
N ALA A 25 7.54 9.04 -10.59
CA ALA A 25 6.76 8.70 -9.40
C ALA A 25 7.52 7.77 -8.45
N ARG A 26 8.19 6.72 -8.96
CA ARG A 26 9.05 5.83 -8.16
C ARG A 26 10.17 6.59 -7.46
N SER A 27 10.87 7.44 -8.21
CA SER A 27 11.97 8.25 -7.68
C SER A 27 11.50 9.19 -6.56
N LEU A 28 10.30 9.77 -6.71
CA LEU A 28 9.67 10.60 -5.68
C LEU A 28 9.27 9.81 -4.45
N PHE A 29 8.72 8.61 -4.60
CA PHE A 29 8.39 7.73 -3.47
C PHE A 29 9.65 7.31 -2.71
N ALA A 30 10.71 6.91 -3.42
CA ALA A 30 11.99 6.55 -2.82
C ALA A 30 12.61 7.74 -2.06
N ALA A 31 12.64 8.92 -2.67
CA ALA A 31 13.12 10.15 -2.01
C ALA A 31 12.25 10.52 -0.80
N GLY A 32 10.93 10.38 -0.93
CA GLY A 32 9.98 10.62 0.15
C GLY A 32 10.20 9.71 1.35
N ILE A 33 10.48 8.42 1.12
CA ILE A 33 10.76 7.44 2.18
C ILE A 33 12.08 7.73 2.88
N GLN A 34 13.13 8.11 2.13
CA GLN A 34 14.41 8.50 2.74
C GLN A 34 14.26 9.71 3.66
N LYS A 35 13.37 10.66 3.31
CA LYS A 35 13.11 11.86 4.13
C LYS A 35 12.11 11.61 5.26
N CYS A 36 11.13 10.76 5.03
CA CYS A 36 10.01 10.52 5.95
C CYS A 36 9.70 9.02 6.08
N PRO A 37 10.59 8.23 6.70
CA PRO A 37 10.40 6.77 6.79
C PRO A 37 9.20 6.41 7.69
N LYS A 38 8.75 7.30 8.57
CA LYS A 38 7.60 7.03 9.45
C LYS A 38 6.23 7.22 8.76
N HIS A 39 6.20 7.76 7.54
CA HIS A 39 4.94 8.11 6.88
C HIS A 39 4.42 6.94 6.03
N VAL A 40 3.55 6.14 6.65
CA VAL A 40 2.93 4.92 6.06
C VAL A 40 2.26 5.15 4.69
N PRO A 41 1.55 6.28 4.43
CA PRO A 41 0.93 6.51 3.14
C PRO A 41 1.91 6.54 1.95
N LEU A 42 3.20 6.86 2.17
CA LEU A 42 4.19 6.78 1.09
C LEU A 42 4.43 5.35 0.62
N TYR A 43 4.48 4.40 1.56
CA TYR A 43 4.66 2.98 1.25
C TYR A 43 3.41 2.42 0.57
N GLN A 44 2.22 2.80 1.03
CA GLN A 44 0.95 2.40 0.41
C GLN A 44 0.82 2.94 -1.02
N GLY A 45 1.14 4.23 -1.23
CA GLY A 45 1.12 4.85 -2.54
C GLY A 45 2.11 4.22 -3.51
N TRP A 46 3.32 3.90 -3.04
CA TRP A 46 4.32 3.22 -3.86
C TRP A 46 3.91 1.78 -4.17
N ALA A 47 3.39 1.02 -3.21
CA ALA A 47 2.88 -0.32 -3.47
C ALA A 47 1.73 -0.32 -4.51
N CYS A 48 0.82 0.64 -4.44
CA CYS A 48 -0.24 0.80 -5.44
C CYS A 48 0.33 1.11 -6.84
N LEU A 49 1.39 1.93 -6.91
CA LEU A 49 2.10 2.21 -8.15
C LEU A 49 2.73 0.94 -8.74
N GLU A 50 3.44 0.17 -7.93
CA GLU A 50 4.09 -1.07 -8.38
C GLU A 50 3.08 -2.14 -8.77
N MET A 51 1.95 -2.24 -8.05
CA MET A 51 0.84 -3.11 -8.42
C MET A 51 0.28 -2.78 -9.80
N ARG A 52 0.16 -1.48 -10.14
CA ARG A 52 -0.22 -1.05 -11.50
C ARG A 52 0.86 -1.32 -12.53
N GLY A 53 2.12 -1.24 -12.13
CA GLY A 53 3.28 -1.53 -12.97
C GLY A 53 3.57 -3.02 -13.17
N GLY A 54 2.80 -3.93 -12.56
CA GLY A 54 2.99 -5.39 -12.62
C GLY A 54 4.07 -5.93 -11.67
N ASN A 55 4.69 -5.08 -10.85
CA ASN A 55 5.76 -5.47 -9.93
C ASN A 55 5.19 -5.91 -8.57
N LEU A 56 4.55 -7.08 -8.54
CA LEU A 56 3.85 -7.57 -7.34
C LEU A 56 4.81 -7.92 -6.19
N ASP A 57 6.02 -8.41 -6.47
CA ASP A 57 7.04 -8.73 -5.44
C ASP A 57 7.48 -7.48 -4.66
N LEU A 58 7.74 -6.38 -5.37
CA LEU A 58 8.12 -5.13 -4.75
C LEU A 58 6.95 -4.52 -3.97
N ALA A 59 5.73 -4.58 -4.53
CA ALA A 59 4.53 -4.12 -3.85
C ALA A 59 4.32 -4.86 -2.51
N LYS A 60 4.54 -6.18 -2.49
CA LYS A 60 4.45 -7.02 -1.29
C LYS A 60 5.47 -6.60 -0.22
N LYS A 61 6.73 -6.39 -0.61
CA LYS A 61 7.79 -5.92 0.30
C LYS A 61 7.43 -4.56 0.91
N LEU A 62 6.97 -3.62 0.10
CA LEU A 62 6.59 -2.28 0.54
C LEU A 62 5.40 -2.28 1.49
N ILE A 63 4.38 -3.11 1.22
CA ILE A 63 3.24 -3.27 2.12
C ILE A 63 3.62 -3.99 3.41
N GLY A 64 4.50 -4.99 3.35
CA GLY A 64 5.07 -5.60 4.55
C GLY A 64 5.71 -4.55 5.45
N GLU A 65 6.56 -3.67 4.89
CA GLU A 65 7.13 -2.55 5.64
C GLU A 65 6.05 -1.59 6.17
N ALA A 66 5.04 -1.25 5.37
CA ALA A 66 3.93 -0.40 5.80
C ALA A 66 3.19 -0.98 7.01
N LEU A 67 2.88 -2.28 6.98
CA LEU A 67 2.18 -3.00 8.03
C LEU A 67 3.04 -3.17 9.28
N THR A 68 4.36 -3.37 9.16
CA THR A 68 5.24 -3.41 10.35
C THR A 68 5.22 -2.09 11.12
N ARG A 69 5.10 -0.97 10.40
CA ARG A 69 5.06 0.39 10.98
C ARG A 69 3.69 0.75 11.54
N ASN A 70 2.62 0.41 10.84
CA ASN A 70 1.25 0.63 11.31
C ASN A 70 0.35 -0.57 10.97
N LYS A 71 0.17 -1.42 11.97
CA LYS A 71 -0.69 -2.62 11.90
C LYS A 71 -2.17 -2.30 11.99
N SER A 72 -2.56 -1.14 12.52
CA SER A 72 -3.97 -0.73 12.69
C SER A 72 -4.56 -0.06 11.45
N SER A 73 -3.79 0.10 10.38
CA SER A 73 -4.30 0.69 9.14
C SER A 73 -4.98 -0.38 8.30
N GLY A 74 -6.32 -0.39 8.30
CA GLY A 74 -7.11 -1.31 7.48
C GLY A 74 -6.84 -1.19 5.97
N SER A 75 -6.58 0.03 5.49
CA SER A 75 -6.15 0.27 4.10
C SER A 75 -4.85 -0.45 3.71
N GLY A 76 -3.92 -0.67 4.64
CA GLY A 76 -2.69 -1.44 4.38
C GLY A 76 -2.99 -2.91 4.12
N TRP A 77 -3.88 -3.50 4.91
CA TRP A 77 -4.29 -4.90 4.78
C TRP A 77 -5.09 -5.15 3.51
N LEU A 78 -5.95 -4.21 3.11
CA LEU A 78 -6.68 -4.28 1.84
C LEU A 78 -5.76 -4.28 0.61
N VAL A 79 -4.73 -3.43 0.63
CA VAL A 79 -3.74 -3.41 -0.46
C VAL A 79 -2.93 -4.71 -0.47
N ALA A 80 -2.58 -5.25 0.71
CA ALA A 80 -1.92 -6.56 0.81
C ALA A 80 -2.76 -7.68 0.18
N ALA A 81 -4.05 -7.75 0.54
CA ALA A 81 -5.00 -8.72 0.01
C ALA A 81 -5.10 -8.64 -1.52
N LYS A 82 -5.26 -7.43 -2.07
CA LYS A 82 -5.32 -7.21 -3.52
C LYS A 82 -4.04 -7.61 -4.27
N ILE A 83 -2.87 -7.45 -3.63
CA ILE A 83 -1.59 -7.86 -4.22
C ILE A 83 -1.50 -9.39 -4.31
N GLU A 84 -1.92 -10.10 -3.27
CA GLU A 84 -1.91 -11.58 -3.26
C GLU A 84 -3.00 -12.18 -4.17
N GLU A 85 -4.17 -11.54 -4.26
CA GLU A 85 -5.23 -11.91 -5.20
C GLU A 85 -4.72 -11.81 -6.65
N ARG A 86 -4.00 -10.74 -7.00
CA ARG A 86 -3.35 -10.61 -8.32
C ARG A 86 -2.23 -11.62 -8.57
N GLN A 87 -1.66 -12.21 -7.52
CA GLN A 87 -0.68 -13.30 -7.64
C GLN A 87 -1.35 -14.68 -7.77
N GLY A 88 -2.67 -14.79 -7.57
CA GLY A 88 -3.39 -16.06 -7.53
C GLY A 88 -3.20 -16.83 -6.22
N ASN A 89 -2.83 -16.14 -5.14
CA ASN A 89 -2.62 -16.75 -3.83
C ASN A 89 -3.87 -16.65 -2.94
N ASP A 90 -5.01 -17.15 -3.40
CA ASP A 90 -6.32 -16.95 -2.73
C ASP A 90 -6.32 -17.43 -1.27
N GLY A 91 -5.62 -18.52 -0.96
CA GLY A 91 -5.48 -19.03 0.41
C GLY A 91 -4.75 -18.06 1.37
N LEU A 92 -3.80 -17.27 0.85
CA LEU A 92 -3.12 -16.23 1.62
C LEU A 92 -4.01 -14.99 1.81
N VAL A 93 -4.86 -14.67 0.82
CA VAL A 93 -5.78 -13.52 0.90
C VAL A 93 -6.71 -13.64 2.11
N GLY A 94 -7.32 -14.81 2.30
CA GLY A 94 -8.20 -15.06 3.45
C GLY A 94 -7.48 -14.91 4.79
N LEU A 95 -6.23 -15.38 4.89
CA LEU A 95 -5.41 -15.23 6.10
C LEU A 95 -5.07 -13.76 6.39
N ILE A 96 -4.69 -13.01 5.35
CA ILE A 96 -4.34 -11.59 5.45
C ILE A 96 -5.55 -10.76 5.87
N LEU A 97 -6.73 -11.02 5.30
CA LEU A 97 -7.96 -10.31 5.65
C LEU A 97 -8.42 -10.63 7.07
N ARG A 98 -8.38 -11.90 7.47
CA ARG A 98 -8.69 -12.30 8.85
C ARG A 98 -7.78 -11.58 9.85
N ARG A 99 -6.47 -11.55 9.58
CA ARG A 99 -5.51 -10.83 10.42
C ARG A 99 -5.70 -9.32 10.39
N GLY A 100 -6.12 -8.78 9.24
CA GLY A 100 -6.51 -7.38 9.10
C GLY A 100 -7.73 -7.01 9.95
N LEU A 101 -8.74 -7.88 10.00
CA LEU A 101 -9.93 -7.70 10.85
C LEU A 101 -9.58 -7.74 12.35
N GLU A 102 -8.66 -8.62 12.76
CA GLU A 102 -8.16 -8.64 14.14
C GLU A 102 -7.44 -7.33 14.51
N CYS A 103 -6.68 -6.74 13.58
CA CYS A 103 -5.91 -5.52 13.82
C CYS A 103 -6.73 -4.23 13.65
N ALA A 104 -7.79 -4.27 12.83
CA ALA A 104 -8.63 -3.12 12.46
C ALA A 104 -10.11 -3.55 12.37
N PRO A 105 -10.77 -3.81 13.53
CA PRO A 105 -12.14 -4.33 13.55
C PRO A 105 -13.20 -3.34 13.05
N ASN A 106 -12.85 -2.05 12.93
CA ASN A 106 -13.76 -0.97 12.54
C ASN A 106 -13.69 -0.59 11.06
N ASP A 107 -12.93 -1.30 10.22
CA ASP A 107 -12.84 -0.98 8.79
C ASP A 107 -13.91 -1.75 7.98
N PRO A 108 -14.95 -1.08 7.45
CA PRO A 108 -16.03 -1.75 6.74
C PRO A 108 -15.56 -2.41 5.44
N GLN A 109 -14.51 -1.86 4.82
CA GLN A 109 -14.00 -2.38 3.54
C GLN A 109 -13.31 -3.74 3.70
N LEU A 110 -12.67 -3.98 4.85
CA LEU A 110 -12.11 -5.29 5.20
C LEU A 110 -13.19 -6.35 5.39
N TYR A 111 -14.31 -5.97 6.02
CA TYR A 111 -15.46 -6.84 6.18
C TYR A 111 -16.05 -7.26 4.84
N HIS A 112 -16.31 -6.30 3.94
CA HIS A 112 -16.81 -6.60 2.59
C HIS A 112 -15.85 -7.52 1.82
N ALA A 113 -14.57 -7.20 1.77
CA ALA A 113 -13.57 -8.03 1.07
C ALA A 113 -13.46 -9.45 1.65
N SER A 114 -13.60 -9.60 2.97
CA SER A 114 -13.59 -10.93 3.60
C SER A 114 -14.85 -11.74 3.32
N ALA A 115 -16.01 -11.07 3.18
CA ALA A 115 -17.28 -11.71 2.88
C ALA A 115 -17.37 -12.16 1.41
N GLU A 116 -16.72 -11.45 0.49
CA GLU A 116 -16.64 -11.84 -0.92
C GLU A 116 -15.80 -13.12 -1.17
N LEU A 117 -14.93 -13.49 -0.22
CA LEU A 117 -14.05 -14.66 -0.30
C LEU A 117 -14.57 -15.89 0.47
N ALA A 118 -15.70 -15.78 1.16
CA ALA A 118 -16.35 -16.85 1.91
C ALA A 118 -17.42 -17.56 1.07
#